data_AF-A0A422PWQ5-F1
#
_entry.id   AF-A0A422PWQ5-F1
#
_cell.length_a   1.000
_cell.length_b   1.000
_cell.length_c   1.000
_cell.angle_alpha   90.00
_cell.angle_beta   90.00
_cell.angle_gamma   90.00
#
_symmetry.space_group_name_H-M   'P 1'
#
loop_
_entity.id
_entity.type
_entity.pdbx_description
1 polymer ?
#
loop_
_entity_poly.entity_id
_entity_poly.type
_entity_poly.pdbx_seq_one_letter_code
_entity_poly.pdbx_strand_id
1 'polypeptide(L)'
;MYQDRCIFFSKMGACRHGDHCTKVHVRPTASPTVLFPMMYPNPMAIEHIQDRQWDFQFDRKYLKRHFKRFYKETWRIFMELGRIAELRVVSNLGDHLLGNVYIRFEDPADASHIARELKAKKLNEIILLPELSPVINFADACCKEDLEGKCGRGTQCNYLHIIKVSRKLMSRLEREQDSYWKKRMTVAAEMTVSGTALRSAAGIAPGRRGRTQATSATYAARQDTFLGSVP
;
A
#
# COMPACT_ATOMS: atom_id res chain seq x y z
N MET A 1 36.16 3.31 -3.20
CA MET A 1 35.68 1.99 -2.75
C MET A 1 34.27 1.80 -3.29
N TYR A 2 34.01 0.73 -4.04
CA TYR A 2 32.65 0.42 -4.49
C TYR A 2 31.89 -0.16 -3.29
N GLN A 3 30.86 0.52 -2.81
CA GLN A 3 30.07 0.02 -1.68
C GLN A 3 28.95 -0.87 -2.23
N ASP A 4 28.95 -2.13 -1.81
CA ASP A 4 27.98 -3.12 -2.30
C ASP A 4 26.54 -2.75 -1.93
N ARG A 5 25.60 -3.04 -2.84
CA ARG A 5 24.17 -2.84 -2.59
C ARG A 5 23.62 -3.89 -1.63
N CYS A 6 22.71 -3.46 -0.75
CA CYS A 6 22.05 -4.36 0.18
C CYS A 6 21.01 -5.22 -0.55
N ILE A 7 21.31 -6.52 -0.68
CA ILE A 7 20.39 -7.48 -1.31
C ILE A 7 19.03 -7.53 -0.60
N PHE A 8 19.00 -7.33 0.73
CA PHE A 8 17.76 -7.41 1.49
C PHE A 8 16.87 -6.20 1.20
N PHE A 9 17.43 -4.99 1.25
CA PHE A 9 16.69 -3.80 0.89
C PHE A 9 16.22 -3.83 -0.57
N SER A 10 17.08 -4.23 -1.51
CA SER A 10 16.70 -4.28 -2.93
C SER A 10 15.57 -5.27 -3.21
N LYS A 11 15.53 -6.42 -2.52
CA LYS A 11 14.52 -7.45 -2.78
C LYS A 11 13.24 -7.32 -1.94
N MET A 12 13.35 -6.84 -0.69
CA MET A 12 12.23 -6.78 0.25
C MET A 12 11.78 -5.35 0.54
N GLY A 13 12.53 -4.34 0.09
CA GLY A 13 12.28 -2.94 0.45
C GLY A 13 12.54 -2.62 1.92
N ALA A 14 13.14 -3.55 2.67
CA ALA A 14 13.42 -3.44 4.10
C ALA A 14 14.71 -4.18 4.46
N CYS A 15 15.38 -3.72 5.50
CA CYS A 15 16.63 -4.30 5.99
C CYS A 15 16.64 -4.25 7.52
N ARG A 16 17.04 -5.35 8.16
CA ARG A 16 17.13 -5.42 9.63
C ARG A 16 18.06 -4.39 10.26
N HIS A 17 19.04 -3.90 9.49
CA HIS A 17 20.01 -2.91 9.96
C HIS A 17 19.57 -1.47 9.74
N GLY A 18 18.42 -1.23 9.07
CA GLY A 18 17.92 0.12 8.79
C GLY A 18 19.00 1.03 8.19
N ASP A 19 19.12 2.24 8.75
CA ASP A 19 20.11 3.23 8.32
C ASP A 19 21.54 2.91 8.79
N HIS A 20 21.72 1.94 9.70
CA HIS A 20 23.02 1.45 10.14
C HIS A 20 23.57 0.32 9.26
N CYS A 21 22.93 0.03 8.11
CA CYS A 21 23.42 -0.97 7.19
C CYS A 21 24.77 -0.56 6.60
N THR A 22 25.75 -1.47 6.61
CA THR A 22 27.05 -1.26 5.95
C THR A 22 26.97 -1.27 4.42
N LYS A 23 25.85 -1.79 3.87
CA LYS A 23 25.57 -1.86 2.43
C LYS A 23 24.64 -0.74 1.98
N VAL A 24 24.71 -0.35 0.72
CA VAL A 24 23.92 0.76 0.18
C VAL A 24 22.45 0.40 0.01
N HIS A 25 21.55 1.25 0.53
CA HIS A 25 20.11 1.21 0.30
C HIS A 25 19.72 2.21 -0.79
N VAL A 26 19.42 1.72 -2.00
CA VAL A 26 19.00 2.58 -3.12
C VAL A 26 17.49 2.72 -3.12
N ARG A 27 17.00 3.85 -2.61
CA ARG A 27 15.57 4.18 -2.60
C ARG A 27 15.13 4.64 -4.01
N PRO A 28 14.08 4.05 -4.60
CA PRO A 28 13.64 4.44 -5.94
C PRO A 28 12.98 5.83 -5.91
N THR A 29 13.25 6.62 -6.94
CA THR A 29 12.55 7.91 -7.18
C THR A 29 11.20 7.70 -7.86
N ALA A 30 11.00 6.55 -8.52
CA ALA A 30 9.75 6.11 -9.09
C ALA A 30 9.62 4.59 -8.91
N SER A 31 8.45 4.13 -8.47
CA SER A 31 8.11 2.72 -8.35
C SER A 31 6.60 2.57 -8.41
N PRO A 32 6.07 1.50 -9.03
CA PRO A 32 4.65 1.16 -8.91
C PRO A 32 4.29 0.68 -7.50
N THR A 33 5.26 0.33 -6.65
CA THR A 33 5.02 -0.26 -5.33
C THR A 33 5.30 0.76 -4.22
N VAL A 34 4.33 0.91 -3.33
CA VAL A 34 4.44 1.68 -2.08
C VAL A 34 4.49 0.70 -0.91
N LEU A 35 5.47 0.88 -0.04
CA LEU A 35 5.56 0.23 1.26
C LEU A 35 4.93 1.15 2.31
N PHE A 36 4.04 0.61 3.12
CA PHE A 36 3.49 1.22 4.31
C PHE A 36 4.02 0.45 5.53
N PRO A 37 5.09 0.95 6.17
CA PRO A 37 5.67 0.32 7.36
C PRO A 37 4.66 0.28 8.49
N MET A 38 4.62 -0.83 9.23
CA MET A 38 3.78 -1.01 10.44
C MET A 38 2.29 -0.66 10.28
N MET A 39 1.75 -0.66 9.04
CA MET A 39 0.35 -0.30 8.80
C MET A 39 -0.62 -1.38 9.24
N TYR A 40 -0.22 -2.66 9.21
CA TYR A 40 -1.03 -3.75 9.72
C TYR A 40 -0.80 -3.92 11.24
N PRO A 41 -1.82 -3.66 12.08
CA PRO A 41 -1.72 -3.90 13.52
C PRO A 41 -1.77 -5.40 13.79
N ASN A 42 -0.64 -6.09 13.67
CA ASN A 42 -0.57 -7.53 13.82
C ASN A 42 -0.87 -7.92 15.28
N PRO A 43 -1.94 -8.68 15.58
CA PRO A 43 -2.24 -9.08 16.96
C PRO A 43 -1.11 -9.88 17.60
N MET A 44 -0.36 -10.63 16.79
CA MET A 44 0.79 -11.43 17.26
C MET A 44 1.99 -10.57 17.68
N ALA A 45 2.00 -9.26 17.37
CA ALA A 45 3.05 -8.35 17.82
C ALA A 45 3.10 -8.22 19.35
N ILE A 46 2.02 -8.61 20.05
CA ILE A 46 1.94 -8.60 21.51
C ILE A 46 3.03 -9.45 22.17
N GLU A 47 3.51 -10.50 21.48
CA GLU A 47 4.60 -11.37 21.94
C GLU A 47 5.93 -10.61 22.16
N HIS A 48 6.07 -9.41 21.57
CA HIS A 48 7.26 -8.57 21.72
C HIS A 48 7.18 -7.55 22.86
N ILE A 49 6.04 -7.45 23.55
CA ILE A 49 5.90 -6.59 24.71
C ILE A 49 6.50 -7.31 25.91
N GLN A 50 7.77 -7.01 26.22
CA GLN A 50 8.57 -7.70 27.25
C GLN A 50 8.08 -7.47 28.69
N ASP A 51 7.30 -6.41 28.92
CA ASP A 51 6.90 -5.99 30.26
C ASP A 51 5.80 -6.86 30.90
N ARG A 52 5.22 -7.81 30.15
CA ARG A 52 4.17 -8.72 30.66
C ARG A 52 4.26 -10.11 30.04
N GLN A 53 4.11 -11.14 30.87
CA GLN A 53 3.78 -12.47 30.38
C GLN A 53 2.30 -12.48 29.96
N TRP A 54 2.05 -12.83 28.70
CA TRP A 54 0.71 -12.89 28.14
C TRP A 54 0.21 -14.34 28.18
N ASP A 55 -0.59 -14.68 29.19
CA ASP A 55 -1.17 -16.01 29.37
C ASP A 55 -2.42 -16.25 28.51
N PHE A 56 -2.44 -15.72 27.29
CA PHE A 56 -3.53 -15.99 26.36
C PHE A 56 -3.02 -16.18 24.94
N GLN A 57 -3.67 -17.08 24.21
CA GLN A 57 -3.44 -17.29 22.79
C GLN A 57 -4.64 -16.78 22.00
N PHE A 58 -4.39 -16.03 20.94
CA PHE A 58 -5.46 -15.62 20.04
C PHE A 58 -6.05 -16.82 19.32
N ASP A 59 -7.39 -16.93 19.34
CA ASP A 59 -8.09 -17.91 18.52
C ASP A 59 -7.75 -17.70 17.04
N ARG A 60 -7.44 -18.80 16.33
CA ARG A 60 -7.21 -18.82 14.89
C ARG A 60 -8.37 -18.19 14.11
N LYS A 61 -9.62 -18.34 14.58
CA LYS A 61 -10.80 -17.72 13.94
C LYS A 61 -10.81 -16.21 14.12
N TYR A 62 -10.34 -15.72 15.27
CA TYR A 62 -10.16 -14.28 15.51
C TYR A 62 -9.10 -13.71 14.57
N LEU A 63 -7.89 -14.30 14.53
CA LEU A 63 -6.79 -13.83 13.68
C LEU A 63 -7.20 -13.75 12.19
N LYS A 64 -7.88 -14.79 11.69
CA LYS A 64 -8.40 -14.80 10.31
C LYS A 64 -9.43 -13.69 10.07
N ARG A 65 -10.30 -13.41 11.04
CA ARG A 65 -11.33 -12.36 10.92
C ARG A 65 -10.72 -10.98 10.98
N HIS A 66 -9.78 -10.76 11.90
CA HIS A 66 -9.01 -9.53 12.05
C HIS A 66 -8.30 -9.18 10.73
N PHE A 67 -7.49 -10.11 10.21
CA PHE A 67 -6.79 -9.95 8.93
C PHE A 67 -7.76 -9.69 7.77
N LYS A 68 -8.85 -10.46 7.67
CA LYS A 68 -9.83 -10.30 6.60
C LYS A 68 -10.53 -8.94 6.64
N ARG A 69 -10.80 -8.39 7.83
CA ARG A 69 -11.38 -7.05 7.99
C ARG A 69 -10.38 -6.01 7.50
N PHE A 70 -9.16 -6.04 8.05
CA PHE A 70 -8.07 -5.16 7.65
C PHE A 70 -7.86 -5.16 6.13
N TYR A 71 -7.67 -6.34 5.53
CA TYR A 71 -7.37 -6.47 4.10
C TYR A 71 -8.46 -5.87 3.20
N LYS A 72 -9.74 -6.09 3.55
CA LYS A 72 -10.87 -5.51 2.80
C LYS A 72 -10.92 -4.00 2.91
N GLU A 73 -10.71 -3.49 4.12
CA GLU A 73 -10.74 -2.06 4.41
C GLU A 73 -9.62 -1.36 3.67
N THR A 74 -8.38 -1.84 3.83
CA THR A 74 -7.23 -1.37 3.06
C THR A 74 -7.50 -1.39 1.55
N TRP A 75 -7.96 -2.51 0.99
CA TRP A 75 -8.24 -2.58 -0.44
C TRP A 75 -9.21 -1.48 -0.90
N ARG A 76 -10.30 -1.26 -0.16
CA ARG A 76 -11.32 -0.26 -0.51
C ARG A 76 -10.82 1.16 -0.41
N ILE A 77 -10.01 1.46 0.60
CA ILE A 77 -9.43 2.79 0.76
C ILE A 77 -8.48 3.09 -0.39
N PHE A 78 -7.56 2.16 -0.69
CA PHE A 78 -6.52 2.40 -1.68
C PHE A 78 -7.00 2.27 -3.12
N MET A 79 -8.03 1.47 -3.42
CA MET A 79 -8.56 1.35 -4.79
C MET A 79 -9.20 2.65 -5.31
N GLU A 80 -9.60 3.55 -4.39
CA GLU A 80 -10.10 4.88 -4.73
C GLU A 80 -8.97 5.86 -5.09
N LEU A 81 -7.81 5.69 -4.45
CA LEU A 81 -6.63 6.53 -4.64
C LEU A 81 -5.86 6.19 -5.93
N GLY A 82 -5.80 4.91 -6.28
CA GLY A 82 -5.14 4.40 -7.48
C GLY A 82 -5.56 2.97 -7.75
N ARG A 83 -5.47 2.52 -9.00
CA ARG A 83 -5.91 1.17 -9.37
C ARG A 83 -4.90 0.15 -8.84
N ILE A 84 -5.31 -0.72 -7.91
CA ILE A 84 -4.42 -1.68 -7.26
C ILE A 84 -4.17 -2.85 -8.21
N ALA A 85 -2.89 -3.11 -8.49
CA ALA A 85 -2.44 -4.32 -9.17
C ALA A 85 -2.21 -5.46 -8.18
N GLU A 86 -1.65 -5.18 -7.00
CA GLU A 86 -1.36 -6.20 -6.00
C GLU A 86 -1.25 -5.62 -4.58
N LEU A 87 -1.92 -6.24 -3.61
CA LEU A 87 -1.86 -5.87 -2.19
C LEU A 87 -1.32 -7.04 -1.36
N ARG A 88 -0.18 -6.85 -0.69
CA ARG A 88 0.49 -7.85 0.15
C ARG A 88 0.67 -7.33 1.57
N VAL A 89 0.37 -8.18 2.54
CA VAL A 89 0.56 -7.91 3.98
C VAL A 89 1.47 -8.99 4.52
N VAL A 90 2.51 -8.59 5.26
CA VAL A 90 3.42 -9.54 5.90
C VAL A 90 3.05 -9.80 7.36
N SER A 91 3.31 -11.03 7.78
CA SER A 91 3.12 -11.54 9.15
C SER A 91 4.43 -11.70 9.91
N ASN A 92 5.54 -11.24 9.34
CA ASN A 92 6.83 -11.23 10.02
C ASN A 92 6.70 -10.51 11.37
N LEU A 93 7.51 -10.99 12.32
CA LEU A 93 7.57 -10.48 13.69
C LEU A 93 8.83 -9.65 13.96
N GLY A 94 9.83 -9.70 13.07
CA GLY A 94 11.02 -8.87 13.19
C GLY A 94 10.73 -7.41 12.82
N ASP A 95 11.27 -6.46 13.59
CA ASP A 95 10.98 -5.03 13.54
C ASP A 95 11.00 -4.42 12.13
N HIS A 96 11.98 -4.81 11.31
CA HIS A 96 12.14 -4.32 9.94
C HIS A 96 11.03 -4.75 8.96
N LEU A 97 10.25 -5.78 9.29
CA LEU A 97 9.15 -6.30 8.46
C LEU A 97 7.79 -6.30 9.17
N LEU A 98 7.76 -6.02 10.47
CA LEU A 98 6.58 -6.12 11.31
C LEU A 98 5.46 -5.22 10.79
N GLY A 99 4.32 -5.83 10.45
CA GLY A 99 3.13 -5.11 10.03
C GLY A 99 3.26 -4.38 8.68
N ASN A 100 4.33 -4.63 7.91
CA ASN A 100 4.50 -3.98 6.61
C ASN A 100 3.39 -4.37 5.64
N VAL A 101 2.91 -3.37 4.90
CA VAL A 101 1.96 -3.55 3.81
C VAL A 101 2.53 -3.01 2.52
N TYR A 102 2.51 -3.80 1.47
CA TYR A 102 2.99 -3.43 0.15
C TYR A 102 1.79 -3.32 -0.78
N ILE A 103 1.67 -2.19 -1.45
CA ILE A 103 0.62 -1.94 -2.43
C ILE A 103 1.29 -1.58 -3.75
N ARG A 104 1.11 -2.42 -4.75
CA ARG A 104 1.52 -2.17 -6.12
C ARG A 104 0.33 -1.63 -6.91
N PHE A 105 0.49 -0.46 -7.49
CA PHE A 105 -0.49 0.19 -8.34
C PHE A 105 -0.18 -0.10 -9.82
N GLU A 106 -1.20 0.01 -10.67
CA GLU A 106 -1.01 -0.09 -12.12
C GLU A 106 -0.22 1.11 -12.68
N ASP A 107 -0.45 2.32 -12.14
CA ASP A 107 0.27 3.54 -12.51
C ASP A 107 1.32 3.94 -11.45
N PRO A 108 2.62 4.01 -11.80
CA PRO A 108 3.67 4.53 -10.91
C PRO A 108 3.48 5.99 -10.47
N ALA A 109 2.72 6.80 -11.22
CA ALA A 109 2.39 8.17 -10.83
C ALA A 109 1.44 8.19 -9.62
N ASP A 110 0.45 7.30 -9.59
CA ASP A 110 -0.45 7.12 -8.44
C ASP A 110 0.35 6.72 -7.20
N ALA A 111 1.29 5.78 -7.34
CA ALA A 111 2.16 5.34 -6.25
C ALA A 111 2.98 6.50 -5.66
N SER A 112 3.62 7.31 -6.53
CA SER A 112 4.40 8.48 -6.12
C SER A 112 3.54 9.53 -5.42
N HIS A 113 2.34 9.78 -5.95
CA HIS A 113 1.39 10.71 -5.36
C HIS A 113 0.93 10.23 -3.98
N ILE A 114 0.51 8.97 -3.85
CA ILE A 114 0.06 8.37 -2.60
C ILE A 114 1.16 8.40 -1.54
N ALA A 115 2.40 8.08 -1.90
CA ALA A 115 3.53 8.11 -0.98
C ALA A 115 3.82 9.52 -0.44
N ARG A 116 3.59 10.57 -1.24
CA ARG A 116 3.73 11.94 -0.78
C ARG A 116 2.52 12.40 0.03
N GLU A 117 1.32 12.18 -0.49
CA GLU A 117 0.10 12.74 0.08
C GLU A 117 -0.30 12.07 1.39
N LEU A 118 -0.05 10.77 1.56
CA LEU A 118 -0.41 10.07 2.80
C LEU A 118 0.69 10.14 3.87
N LYS A 119 1.82 10.78 3.59
CA LYS A 119 2.91 10.91 4.56
C LYS A 119 2.46 11.72 5.78
N ALA A 120 2.67 11.14 6.96
CA ALA A 120 2.26 11.69 8.25
C ALA A 120 0.74 11.91 8.40
N LYS A 121 -0.10 11.30 7.53
CA LYS A 121 -1.55 11.27 7.71
C LYS A 121 -1.95 10.07 8.57
N LYS A 122 -3.06 10.20 9.28
CA LYS A 122 -3.58 9.18 10.20
C LYS A 122 -4.57 8.27 9.48
N LEU A 123 -4.46 6.96 9.64
CA LEU A 123 -5.43 5.96 9.18
C LEU A 123 -5.72 5.00 10.33
N ASN A 124 -6.93 5.00 10.86
CA ASN A 124 -7.36 4.15 11.97
C ASN A 124 -6.37 4.21 13.16
N GLU A 125 -6.09 5.41 13.65
CA GLU A 125 -5.12 5.63 14.75
C GLU A 125 -3.63 5.39 14.41
N ILE A 126 -3.31 4.94 13.19
CA ILE A 126 -1.93 4.71 12.74
C ILE A 126 -1.45 5.88 11.90
N ILE A 127 -0.30 6.46 12.26
CA ILE A 127 0.37 7.46 11.42
C ILE A 127 1.06 6.74 10.27
N LEU A 128 0.68 7.06 9.04
CA LEU A 128 1.23 6.46 7.84
C LEU A 128 2.59 7.10 7.49
N LEU A 129 3.57 6.24 7.23
CA LEU A 129 4.90 6.62 6.73
C LEU A 129 5.21 5.90 5.41
N PRO A 130 4.40 6.12 4.36
CA PRO A 130 4.58 5.45 3.09
C PRO A 130 5.92 5.81 2.42
N GLU A 131 6.54 4.81 1.82
CA GLU A 131 7.78 4.95 1.06
C GLU A 131 7.68 4.22 -0.28
N LEU A 132 8.29 4.77 -1.33
CA LEU A 132 8.44 4.02 -2.58
C LEU A 132 9.35 2.82 -2.36
N SER A 133 8.86 1.65 -2.74
CA SER A 133 9.54 0.37 -2.51
C SER A 133 10.25 -0.11 -3.77
N PRO A 134 11.48 -0.64 -3.70
CA PRO A 134 12.15 -1.25 -4.85
C PRO A 134 11.54 -2.60 -5.25
N VAL A 135 10.58 -3.13 -4.48
CA VAL A 135 9.97 -4.44 -4.70
C VAL A 135 9.04 -4.41 -5.91
N ILE A 136 9.41 -5.09 -6.98
CA ILE A 136 8.59 -5.25 -8.19
C ILE A 136 7.96 -6.65 -8.24
N ASN A 137 8.72 -7.67 -7.82
CA ASN A 137 8.30 -9.07 -7.83
C ASN A 137 8.30 -9.64 -6.40
N PHE A 138 7.11 -9.96 -5.88
CA PHE A 138 7.01 -10.56 -4.55
C PHE A 138 7.51 -12.00 -4.49
N ALA A 139 7.57 -12.74 -5.61
CA ALA A 139 8.03 -14.12 -5.62
C ALA A 139 9.48 -14.26 -5.13
N ASP A 140 10.34 -13.31 -5.49
CA ASP A 140 11.75 -13.28 -5.08
C ASP A 140 11.95 -12.79 -3.64
N ALA A 141 10.96 -12.08 -3.11
CA ALA A 141 10.95 -11.52 -1.77
C ALA A 141 10.35 -12.50 -0.74
N CYS A 142 9.50 -13.43 -1.17
CA CYS A 142 8.81 -14.39 -0.31
C CYS A 142 9.75 -15.42 0.33
N CYS A 143 9.48 -15.75 1.58
CA CYS A 143 10.12 -16.88 2.25
C CYS A 143 9.53 -18.20 1.75
N LYS A 144 10.32 -19.01 1.02
CA LYS A 144 9.86 -20.29 0.48
C LYS A 144 9.42 -21.28 1.58
N GLU A 145 10.16 -21.32 2.68
CA GLU A 145 9.83 -22.18 3.84
C GLU A 145 8.52 -21.76 4.53
N ASP A 146 8.20 -20.47 4.55
CA ASP A 146 6.94 -19.96 5.12
C ASP A 146 5.72 -20.35 4.26
N LEU A 147 5.89 -20.40 2.93
CA LEU A 147 4.84 -20.87 2.03
C LEU A 147 4.39 -22.31 2.36
N GLU A 148 5.33 -23.13 2.85
CA GLU A 148 5.12 -24.49 3.35
C GLU A 148 4.74 -24.57 4.84
N GLY A 149 4.77 -23.45 5.56
CA GLY A 149 4.49 -23.38 7.00
C GLY A 149 5.61 -23.94 7.89
N LYS A 150 6.86 -23.96 7.40
CA LYS A 150 8.02 -24.58 8.06
C LYS A 150 9.14 -23.60 8.41
N CYS A 151 8.95 -22.30 8.21
CA CYS A 151 9.99 -21.32 8.51
C CYS A 151 10.28 -21.27 10.02
N GLY A 152 11.42 -21.83 10.42
CA GLY A 152 11.88 -21.86 11.82
C GLY A 152 12.70 -20.63 12.23
N ARG A 153 12.86 -19.63 11.35
CA ARG A 153 13.71 -18.45 11.61
C ARG A 153 13.08 -17.42 12.56
N GLY A 154 11.78 -17.51 12.84
CA GLY A 154 11.07 -16.57 13.71
C GLY A 154 11.31 -15.10 13.31
N THR A 155 11.66 -14.26 14.30
CA THR A 155 11.97 -12.84 14.13
C THR A 155 13.20 -12.55 13.27
N GLN A 156 14.07 -13.54 13.06
CA GLN A 156 15.32 -13.41 12.30
C GLN A 156 15.13 -13.62 10.79
N CYS A 157 13.93 -13.98 10.33
CA CYS A 157 13.67 -14.14 8.90
C CYS A 157 13.66 -12.77 8.19
N ASN A 158 14.45 -12.67 7.11
CA ASN A 158 14.56 -11.45 6.30
C ASN A 158 13.73 -11.50 5.03
N TYR A 159 13.02 -12.60 4.79
CA TYR A 159 12.15 -12.79 3.65
C TYR A 159 10.70 -12.58 4.07
N LEU A 160 9.85 -12.16 3.14
CA LEU A 160 8.46 -11.81 3.39
C LEU A 160 7.64 -13.06 3.72
N HIS A 161 6.99 -13.06 4.88
CA HIS A 161 5.98 -14.05 5.27
C HIS A 161 4.60 -13.50 4.92
N ILE A 162 4.18 -13.69 3.67
CA ILE A 162 2.96 -13.08 3.13
C ILE A 162 1.71 -13.83 3.62
N ILE A 163 0.79 -13.10 4.24
CA ILE A 163 -0.48 -13.67 4.68
C ILE A 163 -1.33 -14.04 3.47
N LYS A 164 -1.72 -15.32 3.39
CA LYS A 164 -2.53 -15.85 2.28
C LYS A 164 -3.95 -15.29 2.31
N VAL A 165 -4.39 -14.76 1.18
CA VAL A 165 -5.77 -14.30 0.97
C VAL A 165 -6.55 -15.34 0.17
N SER A 166 -7.77 -15.67 0.59
CA SER A 166 -8.61 -16.64 -0.14
C SER A 166 -8.93 -16.12 -1.54
N ARG A 167 -8.85 -16.97 -2.57
CA ARG A 167 -9.20 -16.62 -3.96
C ARG A 167 -10.59 -15.98 -4.07
N LYS A 168 -11.58 -16.51 -3.34
CA LYS A 168 -12.95 -15.96 -3.29
C LYS A 168 -12.99 -14.50 -2.82
N LEU A 169 -12.13 -14.11 -1.87
CA LEU A 169 -12.05 -12.74 -1.40
C LEU A 169 -11.37 -11.84 -2.43
N MET A 170 -10.23 -12.28 -2.98
CA MET A 170 -9.51 -11.54 -4.03
C MET A 170 -10.41 -11.25 -5.23
N SER A 171 -11.02 -12.27 -5.81
CA SER A 171 -11.90 -12.09 -6.98
C SER A 171 -13.14 -11.26 -6.69
N ARG A 172 -13.55 -11.12 -5.42
CA ARG A 172 -14.64 -10.21 -5.05
C ARG A 172 -14.15 -8.76 -5.02
N LEU A 173 -12.97 -8.52 -4.45
CA LEU A 173 -12.37 -7.18 -4.33
C LEU A 173 -11.94 -6.63 -5.70
N GLU A 174 -11.39 -7.47 -6.57
CA GLU A 174 -11.06 -7.11 -7.97
C GLU A 174 -12.31 -6.69 -8.75
N ARG A 175 -13.42 -7.45 -8.64
CA ARG A 175 -14.70 -7.07 -9.25
C ARG A 175 -15.28 -5.76 -8.69
N GLU A 176 -15.11 -5.53 -7.38
CA GLU A 176 -15.52 -4.30 -6.71
C GLU A 176 -14.71 -3.10 -7.28
N GLN A 177 -13.38 -3.26 -7.41
CA GLN A 177 -12.50 -2.28 -8.03
C GLN A 177 -12.87 -2.02 -9.50
N ASP A 178 -13.11 -3.06 -10.30
CA ASP A 178 -13.49 -2.89 -11.70
C ASP A 178 -14.80 -2.14 -11.86
N SER A 179 -15.79 -2.44 -11.01
CA SER A 179 -17.08 -1.75 -11.01
C SER A 179 -16.92 -0.28 -10.63
N TYR A 180 -16.09 0.00 -9.61
CA TYR A 180 -15.78 1.36 -9.18
C TYR A 180 -15.12 2.17 -10.30
N TRP A 181 -14.07 1.62 -10.94
CA TRP A 181 -13.32 2.33 -11.97
C TRP A 181 -14.13 2.50 -13.27
N LYS A 182 -14.94 1.52 -13.66
CA LYS A 182 -15.89 1.68 -14.79
C LYS A 182 -16.82 2.87 -14.55
N LYS A 183 -17.47 2.91 -13.38
CA LYS A 183 -18.36 4.03 -13.02
C LYS A 183 -17.61 5.36 -13.02
N ARG A 184 -16.40 5.39 -12.47
CA ARG A 184 -15.57 6.60 -12.41
C ARG A 184 -15.19 7.11 -13.79
N MET A 185 -14.85 6.22 -14.72
CA MET A 185 -14.54 6.58 -16.10
C MET A 185 -15.77 7.07 -16.88
N THR A 186 -16.93 6.45 -16.68
CA THR A 186 -18.19 6.93 -17.28
C THR A 186 -18.51 8.36 -16.83
N VAL A 187 -18.46 8.64 -15.53
CA VAL A 187 -18.70 9.97 -14.98
C VAL A 187 -17.69 11.00 -15.51
N ALA A 188 -16.41 10.63 -15.58
CA ALA A 188 -15.38 11.51 -16.13
C ALA A 188 -15.61 11.82 -17.63
N ALA A 189 -16.08 10.84 -18.40
CA ALA A 189 -16.42 11.01 -19.81
C ALA A 189 -17.64 11.95 -19.97
N GLU A 190 -18.70 11.75 -19.19
CA GLU A 190 -19.90 12.61 -19.19
C GLU A 190 -19.55 14.07 -18.85
N MET A 191 -18.74 14.30 -17.81
CA MET A 191 -18.29 15.65 -17.43
C MET A 191 -17.45 16.31 -18.53
N THR A 192 -16.68 15.54 -19.30
CA THR A 192 -15.89 16.06 -20.42
C THR A 192 -16.78 16.47 -21.60
N VAL A 193 -17.85 15.70 -21.86
CA VAL A 193 -18.86 16.01 -22.89
C VAL A 193 -19.67 17.26 -22.50
N SER A 194 -20.10 17.39 -21.24
CA SER A 194 -20.82 18.59 -20.77
C SER A 194 -19.92 19.83 -20.69
N GLY A 195 -18.64 19.67 -20.33
CA GLY A 195 -17.65 20.77 -20.32
C GLY A 195 -17.22 21.24 -21.71
N THR A 196 -17.32 20.38 -22.73
CA THR A 196 -17.10 20.76 -24.14
C THR A 196 -18.31 21.47 -24.71
N ALA A 197 -19.54 21.11 -24.32
CA ALA A 197 -20.76 21.83 -24.72
C ALA A 197 -20.78 23.30 -24.24
N LEU A 198 -20.20 23.62 -23.08
CA LEU A 198 -20.06 24.99 -22.58
C LEU A 198 -18.98 25.81 -23.31
N ARG A 199 -17.99 25.17 -23.96
CA ARG A 199 -16.95 25.86 -24.72
C ARG A 199 -17.35 26.23 -26.15
N SER A 200 -18.46 25.68 -26.65
CA SER A 200 -19.00 26.00 -27.97
C SER A 200 -19.85 27.28 -28.02
N ALA A 201 -20.07 27.95 -26.89
CA ALA A 201 -20.84 29.20 -26.81
C ALA A 201 -20.00 30.48 -26.65
N ALA A 202 -18.67 30.38 -26.55
CA ALA A 202 -17.79 31.54 -26.46
C ALA A 202 -16.71 31.47 -27.56
N GLY A 203 -17.02 32.07 -28.72
CA GLY A 203 -16.02 32.29 -29.75
C GLY A 203 -15.00 33.33 -29.30
N ILE A 204 -13.74 32.92 -29.11
CA ILE A 204 -12.51 33.74 -29.19
C ILE A 204 -11.36 32.80 -29.60
N ALA A 205 -10.50 33.31 -30.50
CA ALA A 205 -9.42 32.65 -31.25
C ALA A 205 -8.27 32.04 -30.40
N PRO A 206 -7.34 31.25 -31.00
CA PRO A 206 -6.50 30.31 -30.25
C PRO A 206 -5.18 30.94 -29.76
N GLY A 207 -4.91 30.81 -28.46
CA GLY A 207 -3.63 31.14 -27.82
C GLY A 207 -3.03 29.92 -27.10
N ARG A 208 -1.76 29.65 -27.41
CA ARG A 208 -0.80 28.66 -26.87
C ARG A 208 -1.26 27.69 -25.75
N ARG A 209 -1.05 26.40 -26.05
CA ARG A 209 -1.22 25.22 -25.19
C ARG A 209 -0.51 25.36 -23.83
N GLY A 210 -1.29 25.48 -22.76
CA GLY A 210 -0.89 25.15 -21.39
C GLY A 210 -1.67 23.92 -20.92
N ARG A 211 -0.94 22.86 -20.56
CA ARG A 211 -1.48 21.58 -20.06
C ARG A 211 -2.21 21.84 -18.73
N THR A 212 -3.53 21.77 -18.74
CA THR A 212 -4.41 22.13 -17.61
C THR A 212 -4.31 21.16 -16.44
N GLN A 213 -4.02 21.72 -15.26
CA GLN A 213 -4.02 21.11 -13.92
C GLN A 213 -5.44 20.78 -13.42
N ALA A 214 -6.22 20.00 -14.18
CA ALA A 214 -7.62 19.72 -13.83
C ALA A 214 -7.82 18.47 -12.93
N THR A 215 -6.76 17.73 -12.60
CA THR A 215 -6.85 16.50 -11.79
C THR A 215 -6.60 16.73 -10.29
N SER A 216 -6.19 17.94 -9.88
CA SER A 216 -5.82 18.25 -8.50
C SER A 216 -7.01 18.59 -7.60
N ALA A 217 -8.08 19.17 -8.16
CA ALA A 217 -9.19 19.73 -7.38
C ALA A 217 -10.19 18.68 -6.86
N THR A 218 -10.37 17.57 -7.58
CA THR A 218 -11.26 16.46 -7.18
C THR A 218 -10.62 15.55 -6.12
N TYR A 219 -9.29 15.51 -6.06
CA TYR A 219 -8.55 14.80 -5.01
C TYR A 219 -8.59 15.54 -3.65
N ALA A 220 -8.57 16.88 -3.64
CA ALA A 220 -8.55 17.66 -2.40
C ALA A 220 -9.89 17.61 -1.63
N ALA A 221 -11.02 17.75 -2.33
CA ALA A 221 -12.33 17.89 -1.70
C ALA A 221 -12.88 16.62 -1.01
N ARG A 222 -12.31 15.44 -1.27
CA ARG A 222 -12.69 14.17 -0.62
C ARG A 222 -11.72 13.70 0.46
N GLN A 223 -10.54 14.31 0.56
CA GLN A 223 -9.55 13.95 1.59
C GLN A 223 -9.95 14.46 2.98
N ASP A 224 -10.59 15.63 3.07
CA ASP A 224 -11.01 16.22 4.35
C ASP A 224 -12.19 15.46 4.98
N THR A 225 -13.01 14.77 4.18
CA THR A 225 -14.09 13.92 4.70
C THR A 225 -13.59 12.53 5.09
N PHE A 226 -12.61 11.97 4.38
CA PHE A 226 -12.16 10.59 4.60
C PHE A 226 -11.19 10.41 5.78
N LEU A 227 -10.43 11.45 6.14
CA LEU A 227 -9.47 11.42 7.26
C LEU A 227 -9.94 12.17 8.51
N GLY A 228 -11.00 12.97 8.40
CA GLY A 228 -11.57 13.77 9.49
C GLY A 228 -12.80 13.15 10.17
N SER A 229 -13.31 12.00 9.71
CA SER A 229 -14.58 11.45 10.23
C SER A 229 -14.61 9.92 10.32
N VAL A 230 -13.63 9.35 11.03
CA VAL A 230 -13.81 8.02 11.64
C VAL A 230 -13.59 8.22 13.14
N PRO A 231 -14.62 7.99 13.99
CA PRO A 231 -14.52 8.21 15.43
C PRO A 231 -13.50 7.31 16.11
#